data_AF-A0A5K1GNS6-F1
#
_entry.id   AF-A0A5K1GNS6-F1
#
_cell.length_a   1.000
_cell.length_b   1.000
_cell.length_c   1.000
_cell.angle_alpha   90.00
_cell.angle_beta   90.00
_cell.angle_gamma   90.00
#
_symmetry.space_group_name_H-M   'P 1'
#
loop_
_entity.id
_entity.type
_entity.pdbx_description
1 polymer ?
#
loop_
_entity_poly.entity_id
_entity_poly.type
_entity_poly.pdbx_seq_one_letter_code
_entity_poly.pdbx_strand_id
1 'polypeptide(L)'
;VSDEVMEALAGGRRPPAIVPMQKKEEDEWKDGLNWVNRMVESLAENGLLGLGGHHHKKDKKHKPFNIFKKKPDFSNFYGWSLAIDHKEFHALKDSNIGLFMVNLTK
;
A
#
# COMPACT_ATOMS: atom_id res chain seq x y z
N VAL A 1 -25.42 -32.21 -10.17
CA VAL A 1 -25.13 -31.18 -11.20
C VAL A 1 -26.13 -31.40 -12.32
N SER A 2 -26.90 -30.38 -12.72
CA SER A 2 -27.93 -30.53 -13.76
C SER A 2 -27.31 -30.49 -15.16
N ASP A 3 -27.93 -31.15 -16.12
CA ASP A 3 -27.46 -31.23 -17.51
C ASP A 3 -27.33 -29.85 -18.18
N GLU A 4 -28.18 -28.91 -17.78
CA GLU A 4 -28.14 -27.50 -18.20
C GLU A 4 -26.80 -26.80 -17.83
N VAL A 5 -26.25 -27.11 -16.64
CA VAL A 5 -24.95 -26.57 -16.21
C VAL A 5 -23.81 -27.17 -17.03
N MET A 6 -23.94 -28.43 -17.42
CA MET A 6 -22.94 -29.12 -18.24
C MET A 6 -22.93 -28.60 -19.68
N GLU A 7 -24.12 -28.29 -20.23
CA GLU A 7 -24.27 -27.73 -21.57
C GLU A 7 -23.76 -26.28 -21.65
N ALA A 8 -24.00 -25.48 -20.61
CA ALA A 8 -23.47 -24.12 -20.49
C ALA A 8 -21.93 -24.09 -20.43
N LEU A 9 -21.31 -25.08 -19.78
CA LEU A 9 -19.85 -25.24 -19.74
C LEU A 9 -19.29 -25.74 -21.07
N ALA A 10 -20.03 -26.60 -21.79
CA ALA A 10 -19.62 -27.12 -23.10
C ALA A 10 -19.75 -26.07 -24.23
N GLY A 11 -20.73 -25.16 -24.13
CA GLY A 11 -20.94 -24.06 -25.09
C GLY A 11 -20.18 -22.78 -24.81
N GLY A 12 -19.49 -22.69 -23.67
CA GLY A 12 -18.73 -21.52 -23.25
C GLY A 12 -17.57 -21.20 -24.19
N ARG A 13 -17.39 -19.91 -24.53
CA ARG A 13 -16.25 -19.45 -25.34
C ARG A 13 -14.95 -19.91 -24.69
N ARG A 14 -14.03 -20.47 -25.49
CA ARG A 14 -12.69 -20.82 -25.00
C ARG A 14 -12.08 -19.60 -24.29
N PRO A 15 -11.57 -19.74 -23.06
CA PRO A 15 -10.86 -18.65 -22.42
C PRO A 15 -9.72 -18.21 -23.35
N PRO A 16 -9.43 -16.89 -23.43
CA PRO A 16 -8.35 -16.40 -24.26
C PRO A 16 -7.06 -17.15 -23.93
N ALA A 17 -6.23 -17.40 -24.95
CA ALA A 17 -4.94 -18.02 -24.76
C ALA A 17 -4.14 -17.23 -23.71
N ILE A 18 -3.47 -17.93 -22.79
CA ILE A 18 -2.58 -17.28 -21.83
C ILE A 18 -1.42 -16.69 -22.61
N VAL A 19 -1.49 -15.38 -22.86
CA VAL A 19 -0.40 -14.64 -23.50
C VAL A 19 0.71 -14.50 -22.45
N PRO A 20 1.96 -14.90 -22.75
CA PRO A 20 3.08 -14.63 -21.86
C PRO A 20 3.18 -13.13 -21.59
N MET A 21 3.17 -12.75 -20.32
CA MET A 21 3.42 -11.37 -19.89
C MET A 21 4.77 -10.93 -20.47
N GLN A 22 4.76 -9.95 -21.37
CA GLN A 22 6.00 -9.36 -21.85
C GLN A 22 6.68 -8.66 -20.68
N LYS A 23 7.94 -9.01 -20.41
CA LYS A 23 8.74 -8.38 -19.36
C LYS A 23 8.92 -6.89 -19.66
N LYS A 24 8.16 -6.03 -19.00
CA LYS A 24 8.40 -4.58 -18.91
C LYS A 24 9.17 -4.26 -17.62
N GLU A 25 10.25 -4.98 -17.36
CA GLU A 25 10.98 -4.87 -16.09
C GLU A 25 11.58 -3.48 -15.87
N GLU A 26 12.04 -2.80 -16.92
CA GLU A 26 12.76 -1.52 -16.78
C GLU A 26 11.85 -0.32 -16.53
N ASP A 27 10.71 -0.24 -17.23
CA ASP A 27 9.73 0.85 -17.06
C ASP A 27 9.00 0.71 -15.71
N GLU A 28 8.62 -0.51 -15.32
CA GLU A 28 7.97 -0.79 -14.04
C GLU A 28 8.89 -0.50 -12.85
N TRP A 29 10.19 -0.81 -12.97
CA TRP A 29 11.18 -0.49 -11.94
C TRP A 29 11.40 1.02 -11.80
N LYS A 30 11.50 1.75 -12.92
CA LYS A 30 11.62 3.22 -12.92
C LYS A 30 10.38 3.87 -12.31
N ASP A 31 9.18 3.37 -12.62
CA ASP A 31 7.94 3.83 -12.00
C ASP A 31 7.92 3.55 -10.50
N GLY A 32 8.38 2.37 -10.08
CA GLY A 32 8.54 2.03 -8.66
C GLY A 32 9.50 2.96 -7.93
N LEU A 33 10.67 3.24 -8.52
CA LEU A 33 11.66 4.15 -7.94
C LEU A 33 11.16 5.60 -7.88
N ASN A 34 10.46 6.06 -8.92
CA ASN A 34 9.83 7.37 -8.97
C ASN A 34 8.75 7.52 -7.89
N TRP A 35 7.92 6.48 -7.71
CA TRP A 35 6.94 6.45 -6.63
C TRP A 35 7.58 6.52 -5.23
N VAL A 36 8.68 5.79 -5.00
CA VAL A 36 9.43 5.88 -3.73
C VAL A 36 9.99 7.29 -3.50
N ASN A 37 10.57 7.91 -4.53
CA ASN A 37 11.10 9.28 -4.42
C ASN A 37 10.00 10.28 -4.08
N ARG A 38 8.84 10.21 -4.75
CA ARG A 38 7.67 11.05 -4.45
C ARG A 38 7.16 10.84 -3.03
N MET A 39 7.20 9.60 -2.53
CA MET A 39 6.87 9.32 -1.12
C MET A 39 7.85 10.02 -0.19
N VAL A 40 9.17 9.88 -0.41
CA VAL A 40 10.19 10.53 0.42
C VAL A 40 10.05 12.05 0.41
N GLU A 41 9.83 12.65 -0.76
CA GLU A 41 9.56 14.09 -0.92
C GLU A 41 8.33 14.52 -0.11
N SER A 42 7.20 13.81 -0.25
CA SER A 42 5.97 14.15 0.49
C SER A 42 6.16 14.08 2.01
N LEU A 43 6.95 13.12 2.49
CA LEU A 43 7.25 12.99 3.92
C LEU A 43 8.24 14.06 4.41
N ALA A 44 9.14 14.53 3.53
CA ALA A 44 10.04 15.65 3.82
C ALA A 44 9.28 16.99 3.87
N GLU A 45 8.39 17.24 2.90
CA GLU A 45 7.52 18.42 2.83
C GLU A 45 6.57 18.49 4.04
N ASN A 46 6.00 17.36 4.45
CA ASN A 46 5.16 17.24 5.64
C ASN A 46 5.94 17.29 6.97
N GLY A 47 7.25 17.57 6.93
CA GLY A 47 8.10 17.73 8.10
C GLY A 47 8.36 16.45 8.89
N LEU A 48 7.98 15.28 8.35
CA LEU A 48 8.12 13.99 9.02
C LEU A 48 9.56 13.48 9.00
N LEU A 49 10.31 13.75 7.92
CA LEU A 49 11.73 13.41 7.81
C LEU A 49 12.67 14.50 8.36
N GLY A 50 12.14 15.65 8.78
CA GLY A 50 12.96 16.77 9.29
C GLY A 50 13.87 17.42 8.25
N LEU A 51 13.62 17.19 6.95
CA LEU A 51 14.42 17.69 5.84
C LEU A 51 13.86 18.97 5.19
N GLY A 52 12.64 19.39 5.54
CA GLY A 52 11.99 20.60 5.02
C GLY A 52 12.42 21.88 5.74
N GLY A 53 13.22 22.71 5.08
CA GLY A 53 13.54 24.07 5.54
C GLY A 53 12.50 25.10 5.09
N HIS A 54 12.22 26.07 5.98
CA HIS A 54 11.47 27.31 5.78
C HIS A 54 9.93 27.23 5.74
N HIS A 55 9.28 27.32 6.91
CA HIS A 55 8.32 28.40 7.19
C HIS A 55 8.01 28.47 8.70
N HIS A 56 8.20 29.67 9.27
CA HIS A 56 7.87 30.03 10.65
C HIS A 56 6.39 29.72 11.00
N LYS A 57 6.11 28.60 11.65
CA LYS A 57 4.97 28.44 12.57
C LYS A 57 5.36 27.49 13.70
N LYS A 58 5.36 28.02 14.93
CA LYS A 58 5.52 27.34 16.23
C LYS A 58 5.40 25.81 16.13
N ASP A 59 6.54 25.17 16.36
CA ASP A 59 6.80 23.75 16.53
C ASP A 59 5.61 22.92 17.06
N LYS A 60 4.71 22.50 16.18
CA LYS A 60 4.03 21.22 16.39
C LYS A 60 4.98 20.15 15.89
N LYS A 61 6.02 19.84 16.68
CA LYS A 61 6.87 18.67 16.45
C LYS A 61 5.94 17.50 16.13
N HIS A 62 5.97 17.01 14.89
CA HIS A 62 5.24 15.82 14.52
C HIS A 62 5.79 14.69 15.39
N LYS A 63 5.00 14.26 16.39
CA LYS A 63 5.42 13.20 17.29
C LYS A 63 5.57 11.92 16.46
N PRO A 64 6.63 11.13 16.67
CA PRO A 64 6.77 9.86 15.97
C PRO A 64 5.55 8.98 16.27
N PHE A 65 4.97 8.41 15.23
CA PHE A 65 3.84 7.50 15.35
C PHE A 65 4.35 6.06 15.46
N ASN A 66 4.03 5.40 16.57
CA ASN A 66 4.40 3.99 16.76
C ASN A 66 3.26 3.11 16.25
N ILE A 67 3.48 2.46 15.11
CA ILE A 67 2.52 1.57 14.45
C ILE A 67 2.10 0.38 15.32
N PHE A 68 2.95 -0.07 16.24
CA PHE A 68 2.65 -1.18 17.16
C PHE A 68 1.69 -0.83 18.30
N LYS A 69 1.39 0.46 18.48
CA LYS A 69 0.35 0.89 19.44
C LYS A 69 -1.07 0.72 18.88
N LYS A 70 -1.22 0.61 17.55
CA LYS A 70 -2.51 0.35 16.93
C LYS A 70 -2.85 -1.13 17.08
N LYS A 71 -4.10 -1.43 17.42
CA LYS A 71 -4.62 -2.80 17.40
C LYS A 71 -4.59 -3.35 15.95
N PRO A 72 -4.16 -4.61 15.72
CA PRO A 72 -4.24 -5.19 14.39
C PRO A 72 -5.66 -5.20 13.84
N ASP A 73 -5.79 -4.92 12.54
CA ASP A 73 -7.07 -5.00 11.83
C ASP A 73 -7.47 -6.47 11.56
N PHE A 74 -6.47 -7.33 11.43
CA PHE A 74 -6.64 -8.79 11.36
C PHE A 74 -5.58 -9.48 12.22
N SER A 75 -5.96 -10.54 12.93
CA SER A 75 -5.02 -11.38 13.67
C SER A 75 -5.55 -12.81 13.78
N ASN A 76 -4.65 -13.78 13.58
CA ASN A 76 -4.89 -15.21 13.78
C ASN A 76 -3.63 -15.87 14.36
N PHE A 77 -3.63 -17.20 14.50
CA PHE A 77 -2.48 -17.97 14.99
C PHE A 77 -1.25 -17.91 14.09
N TYR A 78 -1.39 -17.47 12.84
CA TYR A 78 -0.33 -17.36 11.85
C TYR A 78 0.21 -15.92 11.71
N GLY A 79 -0.32 -14.96 12.46
CA GLY A 79 0.17 -13.59 12.47
C GLY A 79 -0.94 -12.55 12.52
N TRP A 80 -0.59 -11.35 12.06
CA TRP A 80 -1.48 -10.19 12.07
C TRP A 80 -1.12 -9.16 11.02
N SER A 81 -2.07 -8.31 10.68
CA SER A 81 -1.87 -7.16 9.79
C SER A 81 -2.58 -5.91 10.30
N LEU A 82 -2.06 -4.74 9.96
CA LEU A 82 -2.70 -3.44 10.19
C LEU A 82 -2.44 -2.49 9.02
N ALA A 83 -3.44 -1.68 8.71
CA ALA A 83 -3.39 -0.55 7.81
C ALA A 83 -3.42 0.75 8.62
N ILE A 84 -2.73 1.80 8.18
CA ILE A 84 -2.79 3.14 8.77
C ILE A 84 -2.97 4.14 7.64
N ASP A 85 -3.91 5.07 7.80
CA ASP A 85 -4.15 6.16 6.88
C ASP A 85 -4.05 7.53 7.57
N HIS A 86 -4.40 8.60 6.84
CA HIS A 86 -4.37 9.98 7.33
C HIS A 86 -5.28 10.23 8.54
N LYS A 87 -6.28 9.38 8.81
CA LYS A 87 -7.19 9.49 9.95
C LYS A 87 -6.49 9.11 11.24
N GLU A 88 -5.61 8.10 11.22
CA GLU A 88 -4.83 7.73 12.40
C GLU A 88 -3.49 8.45 12.47
N PHE A 89 -2.89 8.78 11.32
CA PHE A 89 -1.62 9.49 11.26
C PHE A 89 -1.68 10.71 10.36
N HIS A 90 -1.90 11.88 10.99
CA HIS A 90 -2.05 13.16 10.30
C HIS A 90 -0.85 13.56 9.43
N ALA A 91 0.35 12.99 9.63
CA ALA A 91 1.47 13.26 8.73
C ALA A 91 1.29 12.68 7.32
N LEU A 92 0.36 11.71 7.15
CA LEU A 92 -0.07 11.19 5.85
C LEU A 92 -1.18 12.04 5.21
N LYS A 93 -1.56 13.15 5.86
CA LYS A 93 -2.49 14.09 5.25
C LYS A 93 -1.86 14.67 3.99
N ASP A 94 -2.66 14.75 2.93
CA ASP A 94 -2.30 15.30 1.63
C ASP A 94 -1.28 14.49 0.80
N SER A 95 -0.82 13.32 1.27
CA SER A 95 0.10 12.47 0.50
C SER A 95 -0.59 11.39 -0.35
N ASN A 96 -1.88 11.09 -0.11
CA ASN A 96 -2.58 9.94 -0.68
C ASN A 96 -1.86 8.59 -0.43
N ILE A 97 -1.14 8.50 0.70
CA ILE A 97 -0.37 7.32 1.11
C ILE A 97 -1.03 6.67 2.34
N GLY A 98 -1.05 5.34 2.35
CA GLY A 98 -1.35 4.52 3.51
C GLY A 98 -0.18 3.59 3.82
N LEU A 99 -0.02 3.21 5.09
CA LEU A 99 0.97 2.24 5.54
C LEU A 99 0.28 0.91 5.82
N PHE A 100 0.78 -0.18 5.24
CA PHE A 100 0.28 -1.53 5.52
C PHE A 100 1.41 -2.39 6.08
N MET A 101 1.21 -2.88 7.31
CA MET A 101 2.17 -3.73 8.00
C MET A 101 1.61 -5.14 8.16
N VAL A 102 2.45 -6.12 7.89
CA VAL A 102 2.17 -7.54 8.08
C VAL A 102 3.23 -8.15 8.99
N ASN A 103 2.81 -8.97 9.93
CA ASN A 103 3.69 -9.77 10.78
C ASN A 103 3.20 -11.22 10.73
N LEU A 104 4.07 -12.15 10.33
CA LEU A 104 3.75 -13.58 10.24
C LEU A 104 4.49 -14.33 11.34
N THR A 105 3.78 -15.17 12.06
CA THR A 105 4.37 -16.12 13.01
C THR A 105 4.73 -17.41 12.27
N LYS A 106 5.87 -18.01 12.62
CA LYS A 106 6.34 -19.29 12.05
C LYS A 106 5.56 -20.47 12.61
#